data_AF-A0A846T178-F1
#
_entry.id   AF-A0A846T178-F1
#
_cell.length_a   1.000
_cell.length_b   1.000
_cell.length_c   1.000
_cell.angle_alpha   90.00
_cell.angle_beta   90.00
_cell.angle_gamma   90.00
#
_symmetry.space_group_name_H-M   'P 1'
#
loop_
_entity.id
_entity.type
_entity.pdbx_description
1 polymer ?
#
loop_
_entity_poly.entity_id
_entity_poly.type
_entity_poly.pdbx_seq_one_letter_code
_entity_poly.pdbx_strand_id
1 'polypeptide(L)'
;MMDDGLPPGIGHNQPPPPDLKGRLELTHSGVIKRATDLLAEAAKVPDKLDTEDDAKTATDLASLAKACSKELERNRVNEKEPFLTAERVVDAIFVTPRDKLVNMAKVLERRLTVFLQAKAAAEKAAREAEAERERQAAQDRFNDAVSAQRVATAAKLNAAKMADAERIAKLDLDAAGRAFQDARNALAAAQQLRADAETAGNAIAFQAATNDVEQAMAAAELARGRFHELRNAQTEATRQTDAAKAKALAEAREAEQAQQQAEAQANVVRAAERDAEASPAELSRTRSSFGMAGLRSAWKCNDWKRAELDLEALRQHLPADGIEQAIRSWIRANKDGLNEGTATLAGVSIINEATTVVR
;
A
#
# COMPACT_ATOMS: atom_id res chain seq x y z
N MET A 1 42.09 -59.37 42.16
CA MET A 1 41.42 -60.08 41.06
C MET A 1 40.70 -59.03 40.26
N MET A 2 41.32 -58.59 39.16
CA MET A 2 40.72 -57.63 38.24
C MET A 2 39.81 -58.43 37.32
N ASP A 3 38.54 -58.05 37.27
CA ASP A 3 37.57 -58.61 36.34
C ASP A 3 37.94 -58.09 34.94
N ASP A 4 38.41 -59.01 34.10
CA ASP A 4 38.96 -58.72 32.77
C ASP A 4 37.88 -58.04 31.92
N GLY A 5 38.13 -56.78 31.58
CA GLY A 5 37.28 -55.91 30.76
C GLY A 5 37.17 -56.38 29.31
N LEU A 6 36.56 -57.55 29.10
CA LEU A 6 36.08 -57.98 27.80
C LEU A 6 34.95 -57.03 27.39
N PRO A 7 35.04 -56.40 26.20
CA PRO A 7 34.00 -55.51 25.72
C PRO A 7 32.68 -56.28 25.67
N PRO A 8 31.55 -55.67 26.11
CA PRO A 8 30.25 -56.32 26.07
C PRO A 8 30.00 -56.85 24.66
N GLY A 9 29.96 -58.18 24.52
CA GLY A 9 29.85 -58.86 23.24
C GLY A 9 28.56 -58.50 22.51
N ILE A 10 28.59 -58.60 21.18
CA ILE A 10 27.44 -58.38 20.29
C ILE A 10 26.31 -59.34 20.73
N GLY A 11 25.31 -58.82 21.45
CA GLY A 11 24.23 -59.63 22.03
C GLY A 11 23.55 -59.06 23.28
N HIS A 12 23.99 -57.93 23.83
CA HIS A 12 23.40 -57.34 25.06
C HIS A 12 22.15 -56.46 24.84
N ASN A 13 21.67 -56.31 23.61
CA ASN A 13 20.35 -55.74 23.36
C ASN A 13 19.30 -56.87 23.32
N GLN A 14 19.18 -57.61 24.43
CA GLN A 14 18.09 -58.56 24.55
C GLN A 14 16.80 -57.75 24.71
N PRO A 15 15.81 -57.91 23.81
CA PRO A 15 14.51 -57.28 24.02
C PRO A 15 13.99 -57.69 25.40
N PRO A 16 13.25 -56.81 26.10
CA PRO A 16 12.61 -57.20 27.35
C PRO A 16 11.89 -58.53 27.11
N PRO A 17 12.04 -59.51 28.01
CA PRO A 17 11.48 -60.84 27.80
C PRO A 17 10.00 -60.69 27.42
N PRO A 18 9.52 -61.43 26.40
CA PRO A 18 8.17 -61.23 25.84
C PRO A 18 7.05 -61.38 26.87
N ASP A 19 7.37 -61.94 28.04
CA ASP A 19 6.49 -62.07 29.19
C ASP A 19 7.05 -61.38 30.46
N LEU A 20 7.36 -60.08 30.36
CA LEU A 20 7.76 -59.27 31.52
C LEU A 20 6.71 -59.32 32.63
N LYS A 21 5.42 -59.36 32.26
CA LYS A 21 4.30 -59.48 33.20
C LYS A 21 4.36 -60.79 33.96
N GLY A 22 4.44 -61.93 33.28
CA GLY A 22 4.53 -63.24 33.94
C GLY A 22 5.81 -63.40 34.77
N ARG A 23 6.95 -62.82 34.34
CA ARG A 23 8.16 -62.77 35.16
C ARG A 23 7.93 -62.01 36.47
N LEU A 24 7.33 -60.83 36.42
CA LEU A 24 7.05 -60.01 37.61
C LEU A 24 6.05 -60.69 38.54
N GLU A 25 5.00 -61.28 37.99
CA GLU A 25 4.00 -62.05 38.74
C GLU A 25 4.62 -63.27 39.42
N LEU A 26 5.53 -63.98 38.74
CA LEU A 26 6.25 -65.13 39.32
C LEU A 26 7.24 -64.71 40.41
N THR A 27 8.04 -63.67 40.14
CA THR A 27 9.13 -63.20 41.01
C THR A 27 8.59 -62.57 42.30
N HIS A 28 7.51 -61.79 42.19
CA HIS A 28 6.88 -61.08 43.32
C HIS A 28 5.62 -61.79 43.82
N SER A 29 5.38 -63.05 43.41
CA SER A 29 4.22 -63.85 43.78
C SER A 29 3.97 -63.90 45.29
N GLY A 30 5.04 -63.98 46.10
CA GLY A 30 4.93 -64.03 47.56
C GLY A 30 4.31 -62.76 48.17
N VAL A 31 4.77 -61.58 47.75
CA VAL A 31 4.22 -60.30 48.26
C VAL A 31 2.83 -60.01 47.68
N ILE A 32 2.57 -60.41 46.44
CA ILE A 32 1.24 -60.29 45.80
C ILE A 32 0.22 -61.19 46.51
N LYS A 33 0.60 -62.44 46.83
CA LYS A 33 -0.24 -63.37 47.59
C LYS A 33 -0.51 -62.82 48.99
N ARG A 34 0.53 -62.35 49.69
CA ARG A 34 0.37 -61.71 51.02
C ARG A 34 -0.58 -60.53 50.99
N ALA A 35 -0.52 -59.68 49.96
CA ALA A 35 -1.45 -58.57 49.81
C ALA A 35 -2.89 -59.06 49.61
N THR A 36 -3.09 -60.12 48.83
CA THR A 36 -4.40 -60.75 48.60
C THR A 36 -4.96 -61.35 49.89
N ASP A 37 -4.12 -62.07 50.64
CA ASP A 37 -4.49 -62.67 51.93
C ASP A 37 -4.87 -61.60 52.96
N LEU A 38 -4.11 -60.49 53.03
CA LEU A 38 -4.43 -59.36 53.92
C LEU A 38 -5.74 -58.66 53.54
N LEU A 39 -6.05 -58.54 52.25
CA LEU A 39 -7.34 -58.01 51.80
C LEU A 39 -8.51 -58.94 52.19
N ALA A 40 -8.31 -60.25 52.09
CA ALA A 40 -9.30 -61.24 52.50
C ALA A 40 -9.51 -61.24 54.03
N GLU A 41 -8.45 -61.09 54.83
CA GLU A 41 -8.56 -60.97 56.29
C GLU A 41 -9.19 -59.63 56.71
N ALA A 42 -8.86 -58.53 56.03
CA ALA A 42 -9.48 -57.24 56.29
C ALA A 42 -11.00 -57.27 56.06
N ALA A 43 -11.47 -58.05 55.08
CA ALA A 43 -12.90 -58.21 54.82
C ALA A 43 -13.67 -58.96 55.94
N LYS A 44 -12.96 -59.64 56.85
CA LYS A 44 -13.57 -60.30 58.02
C LYS A 44 -13.69 -59.38 59.23
N VAL A 45 -13.02 -58.21 59.21
CA VAL A 45 -13.11 -57.23 60.29
C VAL A 45 -14.50 -56.57 60.23
N PRO A 46 -15.29 -56.58 61.31
CA PRO A 46 -16.60 -55.95 61.33
C PRO A 46 -16.55 -54.44 61.05
N ASP A 47 -17.57 -53.92 60.39
CA ASP A 47 -17.70 -52.48 60.11
C ASP A 47 -17.78 -51.62 61.39
N LYS A 48 -18.21 -52.21 62.51
CA LYS A 48 -18.25 -51.60 63.84
C LYS A 48 -17.34 -52.37 64.80
N LEU A 49 -16.37 -51.67 65.38
CA LEU A 49 -15.41 -52.22 66.36
C LEU A 49 -15.99 -52.05 67.76
N ASP A 50 -16.82 -52.99 68.19
CA ASP A 50 -17.54 -52.89 69.46
C ASP A 50 -16.75 -53.49 70.64
N THR A 51 -15.65 -54.22 70.39
CA THR A 51 -14.80 -54.82 71.43
C THR A 51 -13.33 -54.37 71.33
N GLU A 52 -12.62 -54.41 72.46
CA GLU A 52 -11.18 -54.09 72.53
C GLU A 52 -10.33 -55.07 71.68
N ASP A 53 -10.78 -56.32 71.58
CA ASP A 53 -10.15 -57.35 70.74
C ASP A 53 -10.31 -57.07 69.24
N ASP A 54 -11.46 -56.54 68.81
CA ASP A 54 -11.68 -56.11 67.42
C ASP A 54 -10.76 -54.93 67.06
N ALA A 55 -10.64 -53.96 67.97
CA ALA A 55 -9.78 -52.80 67.80
C ALA A 55 -8.29 -53.18 67.70
N LYS A 56 -7.86 -54.15 68.53
CA LYS A 56 -6.49 -54.69 68.48
C LYS A 56 -6.23 -55.43 67.16
N THR A 57 -7.15 -56.30 66.75
CA THR A 57 -7.05 -57.07 65.50
C THR A 57 -6.99 -56.15 64.27
N ALA A 58 -7.83 -55.11 64.23
CA ALA A 58 -7.81 -54.11 63.16
C ALA A 58 -6.48 -53.33 63.14
N THR A 59 -5.92 -53.00 64.31
CA THR A 59 -4.64 -52.29 64.42
C THR A 59 -3.46 -53.14 63.93
N ASP A 60 -3.44 -54.43 64.27
CA ASP A 60 -2.42 -55.38 63.83
C ASP A 60 -2.50 -55.62 62.30
N LEU A 61 -3.71 -55.84 61.76
CA LEU A 61 -3.93 -55.97 60.32
C LEU A 61 -3.54 -54.70 59.56
N ALA A 62 -3.88 -53.51 60.07
CA ALA A 62 -3.48 -52.24 59.47
C ALA A 62 -1.95 -52.08 59.44
N SER A 63 -1.25 -52.56 60.47
CA SER A 63 0.21 -52.52 60.52
C SER A 63 0.84 -53.47 59.49
N LEU A 64 0.30 -54.68 59.36
CA LEU A 64 0.74 -55.66 58.35
C LEU A 64 0.47 -55.18 56.91
N ALA A 65 -0.68 -54.55 56.67
CA ALA A 65 -1.03 -53.96 55.38
C ALA A 65 -0.07 -52.83 55.00
N LYS A 66 0.26 -51.94 55.94
CA LYS A 66 1.26 -50.87 55.72
C LYS A 66 2.64 -51.43 55.39
N ALA A 67 3.08 -52.49 56.06
CA ALA A 67 4.36 -53.14 55.78
C ALA A 67 4.38 -53.77 54.38
N CYS A 68 3.31 -54.50 54.01
CA CYS A 68 3.17 -55.12 52.69
C CYS A 68 3.11 -54.07 51.56
N SER A 69 2.43 -52.95 51.77
CA SER A 69 2.36 -51.83 50.82
C SER A 69 3.74 -51.20 50.56
N LYS A 70 4.52 -50.95 51.63
CA LYS A 70 5.90 -50.44 51.50
C LYS A 70 6.80 -51.41 50.73
N GLU A 71 6.63 -52.71 50.95
CA GLU A 71 7.39 -53.75 50.27
C GLU A 71 7.06 -53.82 48.77
N LEU A 72 5.77 -53.74 48.40
CA LEU A 72 5.32 -53.67 47.00
C LEU A 72 5.90 -52.44 46.30
N GLU A 73 5.87 -51.28 46.94
CA GLU A 73 6.39 -50.04 46.35
C GLU A 73 7.91 -50.09 46.18
N ARG A 74 8.64 -50.63 47.16
CA ARG A 74 10.08 -50.88 47.06
C ARG A 74 10.40 -51.79 45.87
N ASN A 75 9.68 -52.89 45.72
CA ASN A 75 9.89 -53.83 44.61
C ASN A 75 9.55 -53.18 43.26
N ARG A 76 8.49 -52.37 43.19
CA ARG A 76 8.14 -51.59 41.99
C ARG A 76 9.24 -50.62 41.60
N VAL A 77 9.79 -49.87 42.56
CA VAL A 77 10.87 -48.91 42.32
C VAL A 77 12.13 -49.63 41.83
N ASN A 78 12.52 -50.73 42.48
CA ASN A 78 13.69 -51.53 42.11
C ASN A 78 13.57 -52.12 40.69
N GLU A 79 12.39 -52.61 40.30
CA GLU A 79 12.16 -53.14 38.95
C GLU A 79 12.14 -52.03 37.87
N LYS A 80 11.74 -50.81 38.25
CA LYS A 80 11.67 -49.66 37.34
C LYS A 80 13.03 -48.97 37.14
N GLU A 81 13.90 -49.02 38.14
CA GLU A 81 15.18 -48.29 38.19
C GLU A 81 16.15 -48.58 37.02
N PRO A 82 16.33 -49.83 36.55
CA PRO A 82 17.21 -50.12 35.41
C PRO A 82 16.75 -49.42 34.12
N PHE A 83 15.44 -49.37 33.89
CA PHE A 83 14.86 -48.76 32.69
C PHE A 83 14.92 -47.23 32.73
N LEU A 84 14.67 -46.63 33.90
CA LEU A 84 14.84 -45.19 34.10
C LEU A 84 16.31 -44.76 33.99
N THR A 85 17.24 -45.61 34.40
CA THR A 85 18.68 -45.34 34.27
C THR A 85 19.11 -45.36 32.81
N ALA A 86 18.64 -46.34 32.02
CA ALA A 86 18.90 -46.39 30.59
C ALA A 86 18.28 -45.20 29.83
N GLU A 87 17.04 -44.83 30.15
CA GLU A 87 16.34 -43.66 29.60
C GLU A 87 17.13 -42.37 29.90
N ARG A 88 17.58 -42.17 31.14
CA ARG A 88 18.40 -40.99 31.52
C ARG A 88 19.72 -40.91 30.77
N VAL A 89 20.37 -42.03 30.48
CA VAL A 89 21.63 -42.05 29.69
C VAL A 89 21.36 -41.63 28.24
N VAL A 90 20.29 -42.16 27.64
CA VAL A 90 19.85 -41.75 26.29
C VAL A 90 19.51 -40.27 26.27
N ASP A 91 18.68 -39.80 27.21
CA ASP A 91 18.30 -38.39 27.31
C ASP A 91 19.52 -37.49 27.54
N ALA A 92 20.45 -37.86 28.41
CA ALA A 92 21.67 -37.07 28.66
C ALA A 92 22.51 -36.86 27.38
N ILE A 93 22.60 -37.89 26.52
CA ILE A 93 23.32 -37.83 25.24
C ILE A 93 22.63 -36.87 24.26
N PHE A 94 21.29 -36.88 24.18
CA PHE A 94 20.56 -36.15 23.13
C PHE A 94 20.04 -34.77 23.55
N VAL A 95 19.70 -34.55 24.82
CA VAL A 95 19.15 -33.29 25.32
C VAL A 95 20.17 -32.15 25.17
N THR A 96 21.42 -32.38 25.58
CA THR A 96 22.47 -31.34 25.50
C THR A 96 22.71 -30.80 24.08
N PRO A 97 22.96 -31.64 23.05
CA PRO A 97 23.12 -31.15 21.67
C PRO A 97 21.81 -30.59 21.08
N ARG A 98 20.64 -31.17 21.41
CA ARG A 98 19.34 -30.61 21.01
C ARG A 98 19.17 -29.18 21.52
N ASP A 99 19.40 -28.94 22.80
CA ASP A 99 19.20 -27.61 23.41
C ASP A 99 20.18 -26.59 22.84
N LYS A 100 21.43 -27.00 22.55
CA LYS A 100 22.40 -26.16 21.82
C LYS A 100 21.89 -25.76 20.44
N LEU A 101 21.34 -26.71 19.67
CA LEU A 101 20.77 -26.43 18.34
C LEU A 101 19.54 -25.54 18.41
N VAL A 102 18.64 -25.76 19.37
CA VAL A 102 17.45 -24.91 19.60
C VAL A 102 17.87 -23.48 19.95
N ASN A 103 18.86 -23.32 20.82
CA ASN A 103 19.35 -22.00 21.20
C ASN A 103 20.07 -21.29 20.04
N MET A 104 20.84 -22.03 19.24
CA MET A 104 21.46 -21.51 18.02
C MET A 104 20.39 -21.04 17.02
N ALA A 105 19.34 -21.83 16.77
CA ALA A 105 18.23 -21.46 15.91
C ALA A 105 17.56 -20.15 16.38
N LYS A 106 17.25 -20.02 17.68
CA LYS A 106 16.70 -18.79 18.26
C LYS A 106 17.60 -17.56 18.08
N VAL A 107 18.93 -17.73 18.06
CA VAL A 107 19.87 -16.63 17.80
C VAL A 107 19.83 -16.25 16.31
N LEU A 108 19.81 -17.23 15.42
CA LEU A 108 19.73 -17.00 13.97
C LEU A 108 18.40 -16.35 13.56
N GLU A 109 17.27 -16.79 14.13
CA GLU A 109 15.94 -16.19 13.90
C GLU A 109 15.89 -14.72 14.32
N ARG A 110 16.48 -14.38 15.47
CA ARG A 110 16.61 -12.98 15.93
C ARG A 110 17.43 -12.14 14.96
N ARG A 111 18.58 -12.66 14.49
CA ARG A 111 19.41 -11.97 13.49
C ARG A 111 18.69 -11.79 12.15
N LEU A 112 17.98 -12.82 11.69
CA LEU A 112 17.17 -12.77 10.47
C LEU A 112 16.08 -11.70 10.58
N THR A 113 15.40 -11.62 11.72
CA THR A 113 14.36 -10.60 11.97
C THR A 113 14.94 -9.19 11.86
N VAL A 114 16.07 -8.92 12.50
CA VAL A 114 16.75 -7.61 12.43
C VAL A 114 17.14 -7.27 10.99
N PHE A 115 17.68 -8.23 10.24
CA PHE A 115 18.05 -8.02 8.83
C PHE A 115 16.83 -7.71 7.96
N LEU A 116 15.73 -8.47 8.10
CA LEU A 116 14.51 -8.25 7.33
C LEU A 116 13.86 -6.89 7.65
N GLN A 117 13.88 -6.47 8.92
CA GLN A 117 13.43 -5.13 9.32
C GLN A 117 14.30 -4.02 8.73
N ALA A 118 15.63 -4.17 8.78
CA ALA A 118 16.56 -3.20 8.19
C ALA A 118 16.37 -3.10 6.67
N LYS A 119 16.16 -4.23 5.99
CA LYS A 119 15.88 -4.27 4.54
C LYS A 119 14.57 -3.57 4.20
N ALA A 120 13.49 -3.84 4.95
CA ALA A 120 12.20 -3.20 4.75
C ALA A 120 12.26 -1.68 5.01
N ALA A 121 13.01 -1.24 6.03
CA ALA A 121 13.23 0.17 6.32
C ALA A 121 14.03 0.87 5.21
N ALA A 122 15.09 0.23 4.69
CA ALA A 122 15.87 0.77 3.58
C ALA A 122 15.05 0.90 2.29
N GLU A 123 14.21 -0.10 1.98
CA GLU A 123 13.32 -0.04 0.82
C GLU A 123 12.25 1.05 0.96
N LYS A 124 11.67 1.21 2.16
CA LYS A 124 10.73 2.29 2.45
C LYS A 124 11.40 3.66 2.31
N ALA A 125 12.60 3.84 2.85
CA ALA A 125 13.36 5.08 2.72
C ALA A 125 13.72 5.40 1.25
N ALA A 126 14.07 4.38 0.46
CA ALA A 126 14.32 4.54 -0.97
C ALA A 126 13.06 4.99 -1.72
N ARG A 127 11.90 4.38 -1.43
CA ARG A 127 10.61 4.78 -2.01
C ARG A 127 10.19 6.19 -1.61
N GLU A 128 10.38 6.58 -0.36
CA GLU A 128 10.08 7.94 0.10
C GLU A 128 10.99 9.00 -0.55
N ALA A 129 12.29 8.71 -0.71
CA ALA A 129 13.24 9.60 -1.38
C ALA A 129 12.98 9.72 -2.89
N GLU A 130 12.49 8.66 -3.55
CA GLU A 130 12.03 8.72 -4.93
C GLU A 130 10.74 9.55 -5.07
N ALA A 131 9.73 9.29 -4.23
CA ALA A 131 8.50 10.06 -4.20
C ALA A 131 8.71 11.55 -3.85
N GLU A 132 9.72 11.88 -3.05
CA GLU A 132 10.08 13.29 -2.78
C GLU A 132 10.77 13.94 -3.98
N ARG A 133 11.68 13.24 -4.66
CA ARG A 133 12.28 13.73 -5.92
C ARG A 133 11.22 13.95 -7.00
N GLU A 134 10.23 13.07 -7.11
CA GLU A 134 9.12 13.23 -8.03
C GLU A 134 8.23 14.42 -7.66
N ARG A 135 7.92 14.62 -6.37
CA ARG A 135 7.16 15.80 -5.91
C ARG A 135 7.91 17.11 -6.18
N GLN A 136 9.22 17.16 -5.93
CA GLN A 136 10.04 18.33 -6.26
C GLN A 136 10.06 18.59 -7.77
N ALA A 137 10.31 17.56 -8.59
CA ALA A 137 10.29 17.70 -10.04
C ALA A 137 8.91 18.14 -10.58
N ALA A 138 7.82 17.65 -10.00
CA ALA A 138 6.47 18.09 -10.36
C ALA A 138 6.21 19.55 -9.97
N GLN A 139 6.70 19.98 -8.79
CA GLN A 139 6.57 21.37 -8.33
C GLN A 139 7.39 22.33 -9.21
N ASP A 140 8.62 21.96 -9.56
CA ASP A 140 9.47 22.76 -10.45
C ASP A 140 8.83 22.90 -11.83
N ARG A 141 8.32 21.81 -12.40
CA ARG A 141 7.57 21.84 -13.68
C ARG A 141 6.33 22.72 -13.60
N PHE A 142 5.60 22.72 -12.48
CA PHE A 142 4.45 23.60 -12.27
C PHE A 142 4.87 25.07 -12.23
N ASN A 143 5.93 25.39 -11.48
CA ASN A 143 6.47 26.75 -11.41
C ASN A 143 6.94 27.25 -12.77
N ASP A 144 7.63 26.39 -13.54
CA ASP A 144 8.08 26.69 -14.90
C ASP A 144 6.88 26.96 -15.82
N ALA A 145 5.83 26.13 -15.78
CA ALA A 145 4.61 26.33 -16.56
C ALA A 145 3.89 27.65 -16.22
N VAL A 146 3.80 28.00 -14.93
CA VAL A 146 3.21 29.27 -14.48
C VAL A 146 4.05 30.45 -14.96
N SER A 147 5.37 30.35 -14.90
CA SER A 147 6.26 31.41 -15.38
C SER A 147 6.15 31.61 -16.90
N ALA A 148 6.09 30.52 -17.67
CA ALA A 148 5.88 30.55 -19.12
C ALA A 148 4.54 31.18 -19.49
N GLN A 149 3.46 30.84 -18.76
CA GLN A 149 2.15 31.44 -18.99
C GLN A 149 2.16 32.96 -18.74
N ARG A 150 2.85 33.42 -17.69
CA ARG A 150 3.01 34.86 -17.40
C ARG A 150 3.72 35.57 -18.55
N VAL A 151 4.84 35.02 -19.04
CA VAL A 151 5.58 35.57 -20.19
C VAL A 151 4.68 35.63 -21.43
N ALA A 152 3.95 34.56 -21.74
CA ALA A 152 3.03 34.52 -22.88
C ALA A 152 1.90 35.56 -22.78
N THR A 153 1.31 35.74 -21.59
CA THR A 153 0.27 36.78 -21.38
C THR A 153 0.82 38.19 -21.53
N ALA A 154 2.04 38.45 -21.03
CA ALA A 154 2.70 39.74 -21.19
C ALA A 154 3.03 40.04 -22.66
N ALA A 155 3.49 39.03 -23.42
CA ALA A 155 3.74 39.15 -24.85
C ALA A 155 2.46 39.49 -25.64
N LYS A 156 1.33 38.82 -25.35
CA LYS A 156 0.03 39.12 -25.96
C LYS A 156 -0.44 40.56 -25.68
N LEU A 157 -0.29 41.02 -24.44
CA LEU A 157 -0.64 42.39 -24.07
C LEU A 157 0.22 43.43 -24.83
N ASN A 158 1.52 43.17 -24.95
CA ASN A 158 2.42 44.05 -25.69
C ASN A 158 2.09 44.07 -27.19
N ALA A 159 1.76 42.91 -27.78
CA ALA A 159 1.32 42.83 -29.18
C ALA A 159 0.02 43.63 -29.42
N ALA A 160 -0.94 43.55 -28.50
CA ALA A 160 -2.18 44.33 -28.59
C ALA A 160 -1.92 45.85 -28.55
N LYS A 161 -1.05 46.32 -27.64
CA LYS A 161 -0.65 47.74 -27.58
C LYS A 161 0.02 48.22 -28.86
N MET A 162 0.86 47.39 -29.47
CA MET A 162 1.52 47.72 -30.74
C MET A 162 0.54 47.80 -31.90
N ALA A 163 -0.47 46.91 -31.95
CA ALA A 163 -1.52 46.97 -32.96
C ALA A 163 -2.39 48.23 -32.84
N ASP A 164 -2.69 48.66 -31.59
CA ASP A 164 -3.39 49.93 -31.37
C ASP A 164 -2.55 51.15 -31.80
N ALA A 165 -1.24 51.14 -31.53
CA ALA A 165 -0.33 52.19 -31.99
C ALA A 165 -0.25 52.26 -33.53
N GLU A 166 -0.21 51.11 -34.21
CA GLU A 166 -0.23 51.00 -35.68
C GLU A 166 -1.51 51.60 -36.26
N ARG A 167 -2.66 51.33 -35.63
CA ARG A 167 -3.97 51.89 -36.03
C ARG A 167 -4.01 53.41 -35.89
N ILE A 168 -3.48 53.96 -34.80
CA ILE A 168 -3.41 55.41 -34.58
C ILE A 168 -2.50 56.05 -35.64
N ALA A 169 -1.31 55.50 -35.87
CA ALA A 169 -0.38 56.01 -36.87
C ALA A 169 -0.95 56.02 -38.29
N LYS A 170 -1.76 55.00 -38.65
CA LYS A 170 -2.46 54.96 -39.94
C LYS A 170 -3.50 56.07 -40.08
N LEU A 171 -4.29 56.32 -39.03
CA LEU A 171 -5.29 57.40 -39.03
C LEU A 171 -4.63 58.78 -39.20
N ASP A 172 -3.49 59.00 -38.55
CA ASP A 172 -2.72 60.24 -38.66
C ASP A 172 -2.16 60.44 -40.07
N LEU A 173 -1.66 59.37 -40.71
CA LEU A 173 -1.23 59.43 -42.10
C LEU A 173 -2.38 59.73 -43.06
N ASP A 174 -3.54 59.09 -42.88
CA ASP A 174 -4.71 59.33 -43.72
C ASP A 174 -5.22 60.78 -43.56
N ALA A 175 -5.14 61.35 -42.35
CA ALA A 175 -5.43 62.76 -42.10
C ALA A 175 -4.42 63.68 -42.80
N ALA A 176 -3.12 63.40 -42.71
CA ALA A 176 -2.07 64.18 -43.37
C ALA A 176 -2.14 64.08 -44.91
N GLY A 177 -2.50 62.93 -45.45
CA GLY A 177 -2.70 62.72 -46.89
C GLY A 177 -3.85 63.57 -47.43
N ARG A 178 -4.96 63.66 -46.69
CA ARG A 178 -6.07 64.57 -47.02
C ARG A 178 -5.63 66.03 -46.98
N ALA A 179 -4.95 66.45 -45.91
CA ALA A 179 -4.44 67.82 -45.79
C ALA A 179 -3.46 68.20 -46.92
N PHE A 180 -2.60 67.27 -47.35
CA PHE A 180 -1.71 67.47 -48.49
C PHE A 180 -2.48 67.64 -49.81
N GLN A 181 -3.50 66.81 -50.05
CA GLN A 181 -4.33 66.91 -51.25
C GLN A 181 -5.13 68.22 -51.26
N ASP A 182 -5.69 68.63 -50.12
CA ASP A 182 -6.43 69.89 -49.98
C ASP A 182 -5.50 71.10 -50.24
N ALA A 183 -4.29 71.10 -49.69
CA ALA A 183 -3.30 72.14 -49.94
C ALA A 183 -2.88 72.21 -51.42
N ARG A 184 -2.74 71.06 -52.08
CA ARG A 184 -2.46 70.99 -53.52
C ARG A 184 -3.60 71.55 -54.36
N ASN A 185 -4.85 71.21 -54.01
CA ASN A 185 -6.03 71.74 -54.69
C ASN A 185 -6.14 73.26 -54.49
N ALA A 186 -5.86 73.76 -53.29
CA ALA A 186 -5.84 75.19 -52.99
C ALA A 186 -4.76 75.94 -53.79
N LEU A 187 -3.55 75.38 -53.91
CA LEU A 187 -2.50 75.92 -54.76
C LEU A 187 -2.90 75.99 -56.23
N ALA A 188 -3.52 74.92 -56.76
CA ALA A 188 -4.02 74.90 -58.13
C ALA A 188 -5.11 75.96 -58.37
N ALA A 189 -6.03 76.13 -57.42
CA ALA A 189 -7.07 77.17 -57.48
C ALA A 189 -6.47 78.59 -57.45
N ALA A 190 -5.49 78.84 -56.57
CA ALA A 190 -4.80 80.13 -56.50
C ALA A 190 -4.05 80.46 -57.80
N GLN A 191 -3.40 79.46 -58.42
CA GLN A 191 -2.74 79.62 -59.72
C GLN A 191 -3.74 79.97 -60.83
N GLN A 192 -4.91 79.31 -60.84
CA GLN A 192 -5.97 79.63 -61.81
C GLN A 192 -6.48 81.06 -61.62
N LEU A 193 -6.78 81.48 -60.39
CA LEU A 193 -7.21 82.85 -60.08
C LEU A 193 -6.18 83.90 -60.50
N ARG A 194 -4.88 83.61 -60.33
CA ARG A 194 -3.80 84.47 -60.79
C ARG A 194 -3.80 84.61 -62.32
N ALA A 195 -3.94 83.50 -63.04
CA ALA A 195 -4.02 83.50 -64.50
C ALA A 195 -5.27 84.26 -65.01
N ASP A 196 -6.42 84.08 -64.34
CA ASP A 196 -7.65 84.80 -64.66
C ASP A 196 -7.51 86.31 -64.39
N ALA A 197 -6.83 86.71 -63.30
CA ALA A 197 -6.55 88.12 -62.99
C ALA A 197 -5.57 88.78 -63.98
N GLU A 198 -4.57 88.01 -64.44
CA GLU A 198 -3.61 88.44 -65.47
C GLU A 198 -4.33 88.71 -66.79
N THR A 199 -5.17 87.77 -67.24
CA THR A 199 -5.94 87.92 -68.48
C THR A 199 -6.96 89.07 -68.42
N ALA A 200 -7.51 89.37 -67.24
CA ALA A 200 -8.41 90.51 -67.04
C ALA A 200 -7.70 91.88 -66.96
N GLY A 201 -6.36 91.93 -66.86
CA GLY A 201 -5.60 93.17 -66.77
C GLY A 201 -5.80 93.96 -65.46
N ASN A 202 -6.31 93.32 -64.40
CA ASN A 202 -6.57 93.98 -63.12
C ASN A 202 -5.37 93.84 -62.16
N ALA A 203 -4.54 94.88 -62.10
CA ALA A 203 -3.30 94.88 -61.32
C ALA A 203 -3.48 94.58 -59.82
N ILE A 204 -4.56 95.10 -59.20
CA ILE A 204 -4.82 94.87 -57.77
C ILE A 204 -5.20 93.41 -57.53
N ALA A 205 -6.08 92.85 -58.37
CA ALA A 205 -6.47 91.44 -58.29
C ALA A 205 -5.28 90.50 -58.55
N PHE A 206 -4.40 90.86 -59.50
CA PHE A 206 -3.20 90.09 -59.79
C PHE A 206 -2.22 90.04 -58.61
N GLN A 207 -2.00 91.17 -57.93
CA GLN A 207 -1.11 91.21 -56.76
C GLN A 207 -1.69 90.44 -55.57
N ALA A 208 -3.00 90.55 -55.32
CA ALA A 208 -3.68 89.73 -54.32
C ALA A 208 -3.55 88.22 -54.63
N ALA A 209 -3.84 87.81 -55.86
CA ALA A 209 -3.71 86.42 -56.29
C ALA A 209 -2.26 85.91 -56.22
N THR A 210 -1.26 86.78 -56.38
CA THR A 210 0.15 86.41 -56.22
C THR A 210 0.48 86.10 -54.77
N ASN A 211 0.01 86.91 -53.81
CA ASN A 211 0.17 86.63 -52.38
C ASN A 211 -0.56 85.34 -51.97
N ASP A 212 -1.75 85.09 -52.53
CA ASP A 212 -2.50 83.86 -52.27
C ASP A 212 -1.76 82.61 -52.80
N VAL A 213 -1.13 82.71 -53.98
CA VAL A 213 -0.27 81.64 -54.52
C VAL A 213 0.93 81.38 -53.60
N GLU A 214 1.60 82.43 -53.10
CA GLU A 214 2.74 82.29 -52.21
C GLU A 214 2.35 81.62 -50.89
N GLN A 215 1.22 82.04 -50.28
CA GLN A 215 0.68 81.42 -49.08
C GLN A 215 0.26 79.96 -49.32
N ALA A 216 -0.40 79.68 -50.44
CA ALA A 216 -0.81 78.32 -50.80
C ALA A 216 0.40 77.41 -51.08
N MET A 217 1.46 77.94 -51.68
CA MET A 217 2.71 77.20 -51.93
C MET A 217 3.42 76.85 -50.63
N ALA A 218 3.54 77.82 -49.70
CA ALA A 218 4.10 77.57 -48.37
C ALA A 218 3.30 76.53 -47.58
N ALA A 219 1.96 76.62 -47.63
CA ALA A 219 1.07 75.63 -47.01
C ALA A 219 1.23 74.23 -47.64
N ALA A 220 1.34 74.14 -48.97
CA ALA A 220 1.55 72.89 -49.69
C ALA A 220 2.91 72.26 -49.38
N GLU A 221 3.96 73.06 -49.23
CA GLU A 221 5.31 72.57 -48.86
C GLU A 221 5.33 72.04 -47.42
N LEU A 222 4.74 72.76 -46.47
CA LEU A 222 4.59 72.30 -45.09
C LEU A 222 3.78 71.00 -45.01
N ALA A 223 2.67 70.92 -45.75
CA ALA A 223 1.84 69.72 -45.80
C ALA A 223 2.59 68.54 -46.43
N ARG A 224 3.39 68.78 -47.48
CA ARG A 224 4.25 67.77 -48.11
C ARG A 224 5.31 67.24 -47.15
N GLY A 225 5.98 68.13 -46.42
CA GLY A 225 6.97 67.76 -45.41
C GLY A 225 6.37 66.85 -44.34
N ARG A 226 5.26 67.28 -43.73
CA ARG A 226 4.53 66.49 -42.73
C ARG A 226 4.07 65.13 -43.25
N PHE A 227 3.57 65.08 -44.49
CA PHE A 227 3.15 63.81 -45.10
C PHE A 227 4.32 62.84 -45.28
N HIS A 228 5.49 63.31 -45.75
CA HIS A 228 6.68 62.47 -45.88
C HIS A 228 7.22 62.00 -44.53
N GLU A 229 7.26 62.87 -43.53
CA GLU A 229 7.67 62.52 -42.16
C GLU A 229 6.76 61.43 -41.58
N LEU A 230 5.44 61.59 -41.66
CA LEU A 230 4.47 60.60 -41.18
C LEU A 230 4.55 59.29 -41.96
N ARG A 231 4.81 59.33 -43.27
CA ARG A 231 4.99 58.12 -44.08
C ARG A 231 6.24 57.34 -43.71
N ASN A 232 7.35 58.04 -43.45
CA ASN A 232 8.58 57.41 -42.98
C ASN A 232 8.38 56.81 -41.58
N ALA A 233 7.77 57.58 -40.66
CA ALA A 233 7.42 57.10 -39.33
C ALA A 233 6.49 55.88 -39.37
N GLN A 234 5.50 55.84 -40.27
CA GLN A 234 4.64 54.68 -40.46
C GLN A 234 5.44 53.47 -40.97
N THR A 235 6.36 53.67 -41.90
CA THR A 235 7.19 52.57 -42.46
C THR A 235 8.13 51.99 -41.40
N GLU A 236 8.69 52.83 -40.53
CA GLU A 236 9.48 52.37 -39.39
C GLU A 236 8.61 51.66 -38.35
N ALA A 237 7.42 52.20 -38.05
CA ALA A 237 6.46 51.58 -37.14
C ALA A 237 6.03 50.21 -37.64
N THR A 238 5.66 50.05 -38.92
CA THR A 238 5.28 48.74 -39.49
C THR A 238 6.45 47.77 -39.41
N ARG A 239 7.67 48.18 -39.76
CA ARG A 239 8.88 47.34 -39.62
C ARG A 239 9.11 46.90 -38.18
N GLN A 240 8.91 47.77 -37.20
CA GLN A 240 9.02 47.43 -35.78
C GLN A 240 7.91 46.46 -35.35
N THR A 241 6.67 46.67 -35.78
CA THR A 241 5.55 45.76 -35.48
C THR A 241 5.75 44.38 -36.11
N ASP A 242 6.26 44.30 -37.34
CA ASP A 242 6.53 43.04 -38.03
C ASP A 242 7.68 42.29 -37.37
N ALA A 243 8.75 42.99 -36.97
CA ALA A 243 9.83 42.40 -36.20
C ALA A 243 9.33 41.88 -34.83
N ALA A 244 8.47 42.64 -34.15
CA ALA A 244 7.85 42.23 -32.89
C ALA A 244 6.91 41.02 -33.06
N LYS A 245 6.08 41.01 -34.12
CA LYS A 245 5.19 39.88 -34.48
C LYS A 245 6.01 38.63 -34.80
N ALA A 246 7.11 38.76 -35.56
CA ALA A 246 7.99 37.64 -35.89
C ALA A 246 8.66 37.07 -34.63
N LYS A 247 9.14 37.94 -33.73
CA LYS A 247 9.71 37.52 -32.44
C LYS A 247 8.67 36.82 -31.57
N ALA A 248 7.48 37.38 -31.43
CA ALA A 248 6.39 36.79 -30.66
C ALA A 248 5.94 35.43 -31.23
N LEU A 249 5.95 35.27 -32.56
CA LEU A 249 5.65 34.00 -33.22
C LEU A 249 6.74 32.95 -32.96
N ALA A 250 8.01 33.34 -32.96
CA ALA A 250 9.12 32.45 -32.62
C ALA A 250 9.03 31.99 -31.16
N GLU A 251 8.84 32.92 -30.22
CA GLU A 251 8.63 32.64 -28.79
C GLU A 251 7.40 31.74 -28.57
N ALA A 252 6.30 31.95 -29.31
CA ALA A 252 5.11 31.10 -29.23
C ALA A 252 5.36 29.67 -29.73
N ARG A 253 6.14 29.49 -30.80
CA ARG A 253 6.52 28.17 -31.31
C ARG A 253 7.43 27.43 -30.34
N GLU A 254 8.39 28.13 -29.72
CA GLU A 254 9.24 27.54 -28.68
C GLU A 254 8.42 27.11 -27.46
N ALA A 255 7.45 27.93 -27.03
CA ALA A 255 6.54 27.58 -25.94
C ALA A 255 5.65 26.37 -26.28
N GLU A 256 5.14 26.26 -27.51
CA GLU A 256 4.36 25.11 -27.97
C GLU A 256 5.22 23.83 -27.99
N GLN A 257 6.46 23.90 -28.49
CA GLN A 257 7.40 22.78 -28.45
C GLN A 257 7.73 22.35 -27.03
N ALA A 258 7.95 23.30 -26.11
CA ALA A 258 8.17 23.02 -24.69
C ALA A 258 6.94 22.33 -24.05
N GLN A 259 5.73 22.76 -24.40
CA GLN A 259 4.49 22.13 -23.94
C GLN A 259 4.35 20.69 -24.46
N GLN A 260 4.62 20.46 -25.75
CA GLN A 260 4.58 19.10 -26.33
C GLN A 260 5.62 18.18 -25.69
N GLN A 261 6.82 18.68 -25.39
CA GLN A 261 7.85 17.93 -24.67
C GLN A 261 7.42 17.61 -23.23
N ALA A 262 6.82 18.57 -22.52
CA ALA A 262 6.30 18.35 -21.17
C ALA A 262 5.16 17.31 -21.15
N GLU A 263 4.25 17.34 -22.12
CA GLU A 263 3.17 16.36 -22.25
C GLU A 263 3.71 14.96 -22.60
N ALA A 264 4.69 14.87 -23.51
CA ALA A 264 5.36 13.62 -23.82
C ALA A 264 6.04 13.02 -22.57
N GLN A 265 6.73 13.83 -21.78
CA GLN A 265 7.32 13.39 -20.51
C GLN A 265 6.26 12.95 -19.50
N ALA A 266 5.14 13.68 -19.37
CA ALA A 266 4.03 13.30 -18.50
C ALA A 266 3.40 11.96 -18.91
N ASN A 267 3.34 11.67 -20.22
CA ASN A 267 2.87 10.37 -20.72
C ASN A 267 3.83 9.23 -20.39
N VAL A 268 5.15 9.47 -20.43
CA VAL A 268 6.16 8.50 -20.00
C VAL A 268 6.04 8.21 -18.51
N VAL A 269 5.86 9.24 -17.67
CA VAL A 269 5.66 9.05 -16.22
C VAL A 269 4.37 8.25 -15.95
N ARG A 270 3.24 8.60 -16.58
CA ARG A 270 1.98 7.84 -16.44
C ARG A 270 2.06 6.40 -16.97
N ALA A 271 2.97 6.11 -17.89
CA ALA A 271 3.24 4.75 -18.33
C ALA A 271 4.06 4.00 -17.27
N ALA A 272 5.11 4.63 -16.73
CA ALA A 272 5.93 4.06 -15.66
C ALA A 272 5.12 3.82 -14.36
N GLU A 273 4.22 4.72 -13.99
CA GLU A 273 3.31 4.54 -12.85
C GLU A 273 2.39 3.33 -13.06
N ARG A 274 1.83 3.17 -14.27
CA ARG A 274 1.01 2.00 -14.63
C ARG A 274 1.82 0.71 -14.56
N ASP A 275 3.08 0.74 -14.98
CA ASP A 275 3.98 -0.41 -14.90
C ASP A 275 4.38 -0.71 -13.44
N ALA A 276 4.45 0.31 -12.57
CA ALA A 276 4.72 0.15 -11.15
C ALA A 276 3.50 -0.34 -10.34
N GLU A 277 2.29 0.07 -10.71
CA GLU A 277 1.03 -0.42 -10.13
C GLU A 277 0.64 -1.81 -10.63
N ALA A 278 1.24 -2.28 -11.74
CA ALA A 278 1.07 -3.64 -12.20
C ALA A 278 1.36 -4.61 -11.05
N SER A 279 0.38 -5.46 -10.73
CA SER A 279 0.48 -6.28 -9.53
C SER A 279 1.74 -7.16 -9.60
N PRO A 280 2.39 -7.48 -8.47
CA PRO A 280 3.54 -8.39 -8.45
C PRO A 280 3.26 -9.75 -9.13
N ALA A 281 1.99 -10.15 -9.21
CA ALA A 281 1.55 -11.35 -9.92
C ALA A 281 1.61 -11.21 -11.46
N GLU A 282 1.49 -10.00 -12.00
CA GLU A 282 1.65 -9.71 -13.42
C GLU A 282 3.13 -9.56 -13.81
N LEU A 283 3.93 -8.88 -12.98
CA LEU A 283 5.38 -8.77 -13.16
C LEU A 283 6.12 -10.12 -13.04
N SER A 284 5.54 -11.08 -12.31
CA SER A 284 6.08 -12.44 -12.15
C SER A 284 5.76 -13.38 -13.32
N ARG A 285 4.96 -12.99 -14.32
CA ARG A 285 4.68 -13.85 -15.50
C ARG A 285 5.84 -13.80 -16.50
N THR A 286 6.99 -14.34 -16.14
CA THR A 286 8.05 -14.64 -17.09
C THR A 286 7.79 -16.00 -17.73
N ARG A 287 7.58 -16.03 -19.05
CA ARG A 287 7.54 -17.29 -19.81
C ARG A 287 8.96 -17.84 -19.90
N SER A 288 9.28 -18.80 -19.03
CA SER A 288 10.46 -19.64 -19.18
C SER A 288 10.12 -20.89 -20.02
N SER A 289 11.12 -21.49 -20.67
CA SER A 289 10.97 -22.73 -21.45
C SER A 289 10.55 -23.96 -20.62
N PHE A 290 10.53 -23.85 -19.28
CA PHE A 290 10.21 -24.95 -18.36
C PHE A 290 8.85 -24.81 -17.64
N GLY A 291 8.01 -23.85 -18.06
CA GLY A 291 6.66 -23.67 -17.52
C GLY A 291 6.46 -22.34 -16.79
N MET A 292 5.20 -22.05 -16.46
CA MET A 292 4.77 -20.80 -15.85
C MET A 292 4.73 -20.94 -14.32
N ALA A 293 5.69 -20.33 -13.61
CA ALA A 293 5.66 -20.21 -12.16
C ALA A 293 4.94 -18.91 -11.78
N GLY A 294 3.86 -19.00 -11.01
CA GLY A 294 3.09 -17.84 -10.55
C GLY A 294 3.07 -17.75 -9.03
N LEU A 295 3.45 -16.59 -8.49
CA LEU A 295 3.31 -16.28 -7.07
C LEU A 295 1.81 -16.12 -6.74
N ARG A 296 1.27 -16.92 -5.80
CA ARG A 296 -0.09 -16.73 -5.28
C ARG A 296 -0.03 -16.05 -3.91
N SER A 297 -0.64 -14.88 -3.77
CA SER A 297 -0.90 -14.29 -2.46
C SER A 297 -2.17 -14.91 -1.87
N ALA A 298 -2.08 -15.34 -0.60
CA ALA A 298 -3.22 -15.84 0.16
C ALA A 298 -3.35 -15.00 1.44
N TRP A 299 -4.53 -14.44 1.68
CA TRP A 299 -4.84 -13.73 2.91
C TRP A 299 -5.09 -14.76 4.02
N LYS A 300 -4.27 -14.73 5.07
CA LYS A 300 -4.45 -15.58 6.26
C LYS A 300 -4.92 -14.69 7.41
N CYS A 301 -6.06 -15.04 8.01
CA CYS A 301 -6.54 -14.41 9.23
C CYS A 301 -6.11 -15.28 10.42
N ASN A 302 -5.28 -14.72 11.30
CA ASN A 302 -4.86 -15.34 12.56
C ASN A 302 -5.42 -14.53 13.73
N ASP A 303 -5.60 -15.17 14.88
CA ASP A 303 -5.90 -14.52 16.17
C ASP A 303 -7.18 -13.65 16.22
N TRP A 304 -8.27 -14.12 15.61
CA TRP A 304 -9.56 -13.44 15.71
C TRP A 304 -10.23 -13.69 17.06
N LYS A 305 -10.83 -12.64 17.64
CA LYS A 305 -11.62 -12.73 18.87
C LYS A 305 -13.10 -12.85 18.53
N ARG A 306 -13.71 -13.96 18.95
CA ARG A 306 -15.12 -14.25 18.66
C ARG A 306 -16.10 -13.18 19.16
N ALA A 307 -15.80 -12.52 20.28
CA ALA A 307 -16.70 -11.54 20.90
C ALA A 307 -16.71 -10.16 20.21
N GLU A 308 -15.64 -9.82 19.49
CA GLU A 308 -15.49 -8.54 18.78
C GLU A 308 -15.87 -8.67 17.29
N LEU A 309 -16.23 -9.87 16.84
CA LEU A 309 -16.53 -10.16 15.45
C LEU A 309 -17.93 -9.64 15.09
N ASP A 310 -18.01 -8.76 14.10
CA ASP A 310 -19.30 -8.31 13.55
C ASP A 310 -19.93 -9.43 12.70
N LEU A 311 -20.88 -10.13 13.32
CA LEU A 311 -21.58 -11.25 12.70
C LEU A 311 -22.56 -10.81 11.61
N GLU A 312 -23.04 -9.56 11.62
CA GLU A 312 -24.01 -9.08 10.63
C GLU A 312 -23.31 -8.80 9.29
N ALA A 313 -22.11 -8.23 9.34
CA ALA A 313 -21.26 -8.06 8.15
C ALA A 313 -20.85 -9.39 7.50
N LEU A 314 -20.65 -10.45 8.30
CA LEU A 314 -20.27 -11.78 7.81
C LEU A 314 -21.45 -12.63 7.36
N ARG A 315 -22.69 -12.24 7.66
CA ARG A 315 -23.90 -13.03 7.40
C ARG A 315 -24.06 -13.45 5.94
N GLN A 316 -23.62 -12.61 4.99
CA GLN A 316 -23.70 -12.86 3.56
C GLN A 316 -22.63 -13.85 3.05
N HIS A 317 -21.58 -14.06 3.83
CA HIS A 317 -20.43 -14.89 3.47
C HIS A 317 -20.39 -16.23 4.24
N LEU A 318 -21.30 -16.41 5.20
CA LEU A 318 -21.46 -17.68 5.92
C LEU A 318 -22.28 -18.66 5.06
N PRO A 319 -21.76 -19.86 4.76
CA PRO A 319 -22.53 -20.87 4.04
C PRO A 319 -23.73 -21.33 4.88
N ALA A 320 -24.86 -21.60 4.22
CA ALA A 320 -26.11 -22.01 4.87
C ALA A 320 -25.91 -23.23 5.79
N ASP A 321 -25.10 -24.20 5.37
CA ASP A 321 -24.79 -25.41 6.14
C ASP A 321 -24.06 -25.09 7.46
N GLY A 322 -23.19 -24.08 7.45
CA GLY A 322 -22.48 -23.63 8.65
C GLY A 322 -23.42 -22.98 9.66
N ILE A 323 -24.41 -22.23 9.16
CA ILE A 323 -25.47 -21.63 9.97
C ILE A 323 -26.34 -22.75 10.57
N GLU A 324 -26.71 -23.75 9.77
CA GLU A 324 -27.51 -24.89 10.24
C GLU A 324 -26.79 -25.71 11.32
N GLN A 325 -25.49 -26.01 11.13
CA GLN A 325 -24.69 -26.69 12.14
C GLN A 325 -24.59 -25.91 13.44
N ALA A 326 -24.42 -24.58 13.37
CA ALA A 326 -24.42 -23.72 14.55
C ALA A 326 -25.76 -23.76 15.28
N ILE A 327 -26.89 -23.72 14.55
CA ILE A 327 -28.25 -23.84 15.11
C ILE A 327 -28.44 -25.20 15.79
N ARG A 328 -28.12 -26.31 15.12
CA ARG A 328 -28.23 -27.68 15.70
C ARG A 328 -27.37 -27.84 16.94
N SER A 329 -26.15 -27.30 16.93
CA SER A 329 -25.27 -27.31 18.10
C SER A 329 -25.85 -26.49 19.26
N TRP A 330 -26.46 -25.33 18.99
CA TRP A 330 -27.12 -24.51 20.00
C TRP A 330 -28.34 -25.22 20.60
N ILE A 331 -29.18 -25.85 19.77
CA ILE A 331 -30.34 -26.64 20.21
C ILE A 331 -29.90 -27.77 21.14
N ARG A 332 -28.82 -28.49 20.78
CA ARG A 332 -28.30 -29.60 21.60
C ARG A 332 -27.79 -29.12 22.96
N ALA A 333 -27.17 -27.94 23.03
CA ALA A 333 -26.68 -27.35 24.26
C ALA A 333 -27.79 -26.80 25.17
N ASN A 334 -28.94 -26.42 24.61
CA ASN A 334 -30.06 -25.80 25.33
C ASN A 334 -31.31 -26.70 25.37
N LYS A 335 -31.12 -28.02 25.25
CA LYS A 335 -32.22 -28.98 25.12
C LYS A 335 -33.21 -28.92 26.29
N ASP A 336 -32.72 -28.78 27.51
CA ASP A 336 -33.56 -28.77 28.72
C ASP A 336 -34.41 -27.49 28.79
N GLY A 337 -33.79 -26.33 28.52
CA GLY A 337 -34.52 -25.05 28.47
C GLY A 337 -35.52 -24.95 27.31
N LEU A 338 -35.29 -25.65 26.20
CA LEU A 338 -36.27 -25.75 25.10
C LEU A 338 -37.49 -26.59 25.51
N ASN A 339 -37.30 -27.66 26.30
CA ASN A 339 -38.41 -28.47 26.81
C ASN A 339 -39.23 -27.72 27.88
N GLU A 340 -38.58 -26.89 28.69
CA GLU A 340 -39.20 -26.05 29.71
C GLU A 340 -39.79 -24.74 29.14
N GLY A 341 -39.54 -24.44 27.87
CA GLY A 341 -39.96 -23.20 27.22
C GLY A 341 -39.20 -21.95 27.65
N THR A 342 -38.09 -22.10 28.38
CA THR A 342 -37.26 -21.00 28.91
C THR A 342 -36.21 -20.51 27.90
N ALA A 343 -35.89 -21.31 26.87
CA ALA A 343 -34.93 -20.94 25.84
C ALA A 343 -35.59 -20.77 24.46
N THR A 344 -35.36 -19.63 23.80
CA THR A 344 -35.81 -19.36 22.43
C THR A 344 -34.68 -18.80 21.58
N LEU A 345 -34.61 -19.19 20.30
CA LEU A 345 -33.69 -18.63 19.32
C LEU A 345 -34.47 -17.76 18.33
N ALA A 346 -34.23 -16.45 18.32
CA ALA A 346 -34.96 -15.52 17.45
C ALA A 346 -34.79 -15.88 15.97
N GLY A 347 -35.89 -15.92 15.23
CA GLY A 347 -35.90 -16.19 13.78
C GLY A 347 -35.80 -17.66 13.38
N VAL A 348 -35.79 -18.61 14.33
CA VAL A 348 -35.79 -20.06 14.06
C VAL A 348 -36.99 -20.71 14.74
N SER A 349 -37.83 -21.40 13.96
CA SER A 349 -38.90 -22.23 14.51
C SER A 349 -38.33 -23.62 14.85
N ILE A 350 -38.32 -23.98 16.13
CA ILE A 350 -37.79 -25.26 16.61
C ILE A 350 -38.98 -26.15 16.97
N ILE A 351 -39.10 -27.29 16.29
CA ILE A 351 -40.17 -28.26 16.50
C ILE A 351 -39.55 -29.55 17.03
N ASN A 352 -40.13 -30.11 18.11
CA ASN A 352 -39.73 -31.39 18.65
C ASN A 352 -40.59 -32.50 18.04
N GLU A 353 -40.11 -33.11 16.96
CA GLU A 353 -40.71 -34.32 16.41
C GLU A 353 -40.10 -35.56 17.08
N ALA A 354 -40.87 -36.19 17.97
CA ALA A 354 -40.51 -37.47 18.56
C ALA A 354 -41.04 -38.61 17.68
N THR A 355 -40.16 -39.22 16.87
CA THR A 355 -40.52 -40.40 16.09
C THR A 355 -40.12 -41.66 16.84
N THR A 356 -41.07 -42.53 17.17
CA THR A 356 -40.79 -43.83 17.79
C THR A 356 -40.42 -44.83 16.70
N VAL A 357 -39.14 -45.22 16.65
CA VAL A 357 -38.68 -46.27 15.73
C VAL A 357 -38.88 -47.63 16.40
N VAL A 358 -39.90 -48.36 15.96
CA VAL A 358 -40.10 -49.77 16.35
C VAL A 358 -39.11 -50.60 15.53
N ARG A 359 -38.15 -51.24 16.20
CA ARG A 359 -37.21 -52.19 15.58
C ARG A 359 -37.75 -53.60 15.63
#